data_AF-A0ABD0VX29-F1
#
_entry.id   AF-A0ABD0VX29-F1
#
_cell.length_a   1.000
_cell.length_b   1.000
_cell.length_c   1.000
_cell.angle_alpha   90.00
_cell.angle_beta   90.00
_cell.angle_gamma   90.00
#
_symmetry.space_group_name_H-M   'P 1'
#
loop_
_entity.id
_entity.type
_entity.pdbx_description
1 polymer ?
#
loop_
_entity_poly.entity_id
_entity_poly.type
_entity_poly.pdbx_seq_one_letter_code
_entity_poly.pdbx_strand_id
1 'polypeptide(L)'
;MKSLPFLILVLAAIAAGDNSSFVPRDYILLDCGSSGQNKDKENRIWNGDTGSKYAPSWLNSVSSQASNQESSVPQYPYLTARVFTSPFTYSFPLGAGRKYVRLYFYPSNYSNHEATDAFFSVTAGPITLLKNFSAYQTAVALNMDYLIREFSVNVSSAGLNLTFTPSKNYSNSYAFINGIEIVSMPDIFSTVTPLLVSGGTPIRYPIPDDWAMETVYRLNVGGQAISPSGDSGMYRSWADDSLYIYGAAFGVTYGADKNVTIQYSTSVPEYIAPIDVYSTARSMGPDPTLNTNYNLTWILSVDNGFFYLVRLHFCEIQYPITKVNQRVFNIYLNNQTAEEGTDVIALTRGIGVPVYEDYVVLTSGSGMTDLWVELHPDLKAKPEYFDAILNGMEVFKLQDGKNNLAGPNPDLPPQPDFEPDKIYNKKKSKFNSTRVIVGGVVGGAAIIGLVFLVVLVLCKRKKKKKKKGKDAVTSDGPSGKIAPQCFKKFAETAEKCVSDHGIERPATGDVLWNLEFALQLQVSAEEAGELMVDGISDVDGGPVMMDGKKDVDDPSMDSRTTTVTSTSTMSMGGRSIISEDSEGLTPSAVFSQIMNPKGR
;
A
#
# COMPACT_ATOMS: atom_id res chain seq x y z
N MET A 1 -67.83 -26.46 15.57
CA MET A 1 -67.49 -25.73 14.34
C MET A 1 -66.55 -24.61 14.78
N LYS A 2 -65.23 -24.81 14.71
CA LYS A 2 -64.36 -24.61 13.52
C LYS A 2 -64.59 -23.19 12.97
N SER A 3 -63.63 -22.27 12.84
CA SER A 3 -62.18 -22.25 13.03
C SER A 3 -61.76 -20.83 12.62
N LEU A 4 -61.25 -19.99 13.53
CA LEU A 4 -60.46 -18.78 13.22
C LEU A 4 -59.94 -18.26 14.58
N PRO A 5 -58.66 -18.48 14.91
CA PRO A 5 -57.61 -17.63 14.35
C PRO A 5 -56.31 -18.41 14.08
N PHE A 6 -55.92 -18.55 12.81
CA PHE A 6 -54.61 -19.09 12.42
C PHE A 6 -53.94 -18.17 11.39
N LEU A 7 -54.09 -16.84 11.56
CA LEU A 7 -53.54 -15.84 10.66
C LEU A 7 -52.97 -14.61 11.38
N ILE A 8 -52.39 -14.77 12.58
CA ILE A 8 -51.58 -13.73 13.24
C ILE A 8 -50.40 -14.39 13.97
N LEU A 9 -49.75 -15.38 13.36
CA LEU A 9 -48.54 -15.99 13.94
C LEU A 9 -47.53 -16.49 12.88
N VAL A 10 -47.33 -15.71 11.80
CA VAL A 10 -46.26 -15.94 10.81
C VAL A 10 -45.56 -14.64 10.38
N LEU A 11 -45.52 -13.59 11.22
CA LEU A 11 -44.73 -12.37 10.93
C LEU A 11 -43.76 -11.99 12.06
N ALA A 12 -43.41 -12.95 12.93
CA ALA A 12 -42.41 -12.76 13.97
C ALA A 12 -41.48 -13.98 14.04
N ALA A 13 -40.80 -14.28 12.93
CA ALA A 13 -39.61 -15.14 12.89
C ALA A 13 -38.96 -15.04 11.50
N ILE A 14 -38.17 -13.98 11.27
CA ILE A 14 -36.83 -13.99 10.64
C ILE A 14 -36.16 -12.71 11.15
N ALA A 15 -35.53 -12.83 12.31
CA ALA A 15 -34.41 -12.01 12.73
C ALA A 15 -33.41 -12.95 13.41
N ALA A 16 -33.15 -14.08 12.74
CA ALA A 16 -31.84 -14.71 12.83
C ALA A 16 -30.97 -13.90 11.86
N GLY A 17 -29.84 -13.36 12.34
CA GLY A 17 -28.93 -12.58 11.52
C GLY A 17 -28.54 -13.37 10.29
N ASP A 18 -29.06 -12.95 9.14
CA ASP A 18 -28.48 -13.34 7.87
C ASP A 18 -27.15 -12.59 7.77
N ASN A 19 -26.07 -13.36 7.86
CA ASN A 19 -24.69 -12.98 7.57
C ASN A 19 -24.55 -12.76 6.05
N SER A 20 -25.44 -11.94 5.47
CA SER A 20 -25.57 -11.76 4.03
C SER A 20 -24.78 -10.52 3.62
N SER A 21 -23.75 -10.74 2.81
CA SER A 21 -23.07 -9.69 2.07
C SER A 21 -24.08 -8.80 1.32
N PHE A 22 -23.75 -7.53 1.16
CA PHE A 22 -24.65 -6.59 0.49
C PHE A 22 -24.91 -7.05 -0.95
N VAL A 23 -26.18 -7.13 -1.34
CA VAL A 23 -26.56 -7.49 -2.71
C VAL A 23 -26.91 -6.21 -3.48
N PRO A 24 -26.12 -5.84 -4.51
CA PRO A 24 -26.41 -4.66 -5.29
C PRO A 24 -27.72 -4.84 -6.09
N ARG A 25 -28.59 -3.83 -6.03
CA ARG A 25 -29.80 -3.75 -6.87
C ARG A 25 -29.44 -3.62 -8.35
N ASP A 26 -28.45 -2.79 -8.66
CA ASP A 26 -27.94 -2.58 -10.01
C ASP A 26 -26.52 -3.15 -10.08
N TYR A 27 -26.30 -4.14 -10.94
CA TYR A 27 -24.97 -4.69 -11.21
C TYR A 27 -24.80 -4.91 -12.71
N ILE A 28 -23.95 -4.10 -13.33
CA ILE A 28 -23.69 -4.11 -14.77
C ILE A 28 -22.20 -4.29 -14.98
N LEU A 29 -21.83 -5.31 -15.75
CA LEU A 29 -20.49 -5.53 -16.28
C LEU A 29 -20.56 -5.49 -17.80
N LEU A 30 -19.90 -4.51 -18.39
CA LEU A 30 -19.93 -4.23 -19.82
C LEU A 30 -18.52 -4.37 -20.40
N ASP A 31 -18.32 -5.31 -21.31
CA ASP A 31 -17.07 -5.57 -22.04
C ASP A 31 -17.13 -4.84 -23.39
N CYS A 32 -16.46 -3.69 -23.44
CA CYS A 32 -16.62 -2.71 -24.51
C CYS A 32 -15.82 -3.13 -25.75
N GLY A 33 -16.48 -3.08 -26.92
CA GLY A 33 -15.90 -3.57 -28.17
C GLY A 33 -16.09 -5.06 -28.40
N SER A 34 -16.61 -5.80 -27.42
CA SER A 34 -16.93 -7.23 -27.54
C SER A 34 -18.41 -7.47 -27.89
N SER A 35 -18.76 -8.73 -28.16
CA SER A 35 -20.14 -9.20 -28.32
C SER A 35 -20.34 -10.48 -27.51
N GLY A 36 -21.59 -10.78 -27.12
CA GLY A 36 -21.92 -11.98 -26.35
C GLY A 36 -21.63 -11.83 -24.86
N GLN A 37 -21.38 -12.95 -24.18
CA GLN A 37 -21.09 -13.00 -22.75
C GLN A 37 -19.73 -13.65 -22.52
N ASN A 38 -18.88 -12.96 -21.78
CA ASN A 38 -17.53 -13.40 -21.45
C ASN A 38 -17.40 -13.57 -19.94
N LYS A 39 -16.51 -14.46 -19.51
CA LYS A 39 -16.23 -14.68 -18.08
C LYS A 39 -14.79 -14.30 -17.78
N ASP A 40 -14.59 -13.46 -16.77
CA ASP A 40 -13.25 -13.17 -16.28
C ASP A 40 -12.69 -14.31 -15.40
N LYS A 41 -11.46 -14.12 -14.90
CA LYS A 41 -10.76 -15.11 -14.05
C LYS A 41 -11.50 -15.40 -12.74
N GLU A 42 -12.41 -14.51 -12.32
CA GLU A 42 -13.22 -14.63 -11.11
C GLU A 42 -14.65 -15.13 -11.41
N ASN A 43 -14.89 -15.62 -12.63
CA ASN A 43 -16.20 -16.08 -13.12
C ASN A 43 -17.28 -14.99 -13.17
N ARG A 44 -16.92 -13.70 -13.12
CA ARG A 44 -17.88 -12.61 -13.31
C ARG A 44 -18.26 -12.53 -14.79
N ILE A 45 -19.56 -12.37 -15.06
CA ILE A 45 -20.12 -12.39 -16.42
C ILE A 45 -20.14 -10.97 -16.97
N TRP A 46 -19.28 -10.71 -17.94
CA TRP A 46 -19.22 -9.46 -18.69
C TRP A 46 -20.04 -9.57 -19.97
N ASN A 47 -20.95 -8.64 -20.21
CA ASN A 47 -21.76 -8.61 -21.43
C ASN A 47 -21.13 -7.65 -22.44
N GLY A 48 -21.05 -8.06 -23.71
CA GLY A 48 -20.57 -7.19 -24.76
C GLY A 48 -21.48 -5.98 -25.00
N ASP A 49 -20.89 -4.83 -25.28
CA ASP A 49 -21.65 -3.60 -25.53
C ASP A 49 -22.19 -3.47 -26.96
N THR A 50 -21.67 -4.27 -27.89
CA THR A 50 -22.07 -4.35 -29.29
C THR A 50 -23.53 -4.80 -29.40
N GLY A 51 -24.41 -3.89 -29.83
CA GLY A 51 -25.85 -4.14 -29.92
C GLY A 51 -26.58 -4.10 -28.57
N SER A 52 -25.91 -3.65 -27.50
CA SER A 52 -26.53 -3.49 -26.19
C SER A 52 -27.49 -2.28 -26.16
N LYS A 53 -28.43 -2.31 -25.22
CA LYS A 53 -29.33 -1.17 -24.95
C LYS A 53 -28.63 0.08 -24.39
N TYR A 54 -27.35 -0.06 -23.99
CA TYR A 54 -26.59 1.00 -23.34
C TYR A 54 -25.82 1.89 -24.34
N ALA A 55 -25.59 1.39 -25.56
CA ALA A 55 -24.76 2.04 -26.58
C ALA A 55 -25.62 2.44 -27.80
N PRO A 56 -26.27 3.62 -27.80
CA PRO A 56 -27.13 4.05 -28.90
C PRO A 56 -26.33 4.47 -30.16
N SER A 57 -26.52 3.72 -31.25
CA SER A 57 -26.09 3.96 -32.64
C SER A 57 -24.59 3.87 -32.98
N TRP A 58 -24.30 3.16 -34.08
CA TRP A 58 -22.97 2.76 -34.57
C TRP A 58 -22.17 3.85 -35.29
N LEU A 59 -22.75 5.02 -35.51
CA LEU A 59 -22.25 5.96 -36.52
C LEU A 59 -20.91 6.62 -36.16
N ASN A 60 -20.47 6.55 -34.90
CA ASN A 60 -19.33 7.32 -34.38
C ASN A 60 -18.38 6.50 -33.47
N SER A 61 -18.47 5.18 -33.48
CA SER A 61 -17.60 4.32 -32.66
C SER A 61 -17.15 3.08 -33.42
N VAL A 62 -15.96 2.57 -33.09
CA VAL A 62 -15.39 1.36 -33.67
C VAL A 62 -15.02 0.39 -32.56
N SER A 63 -15.34 -0.88 -32.76
CA SER A 63 -14.87 -1.97 -31.89
C SER A 63 -13.51 -2.44 -32.39
N SER A 64 -12.53 -2.59 -31.49
CA SER A 64 -11.17 -3.00 -31.85
C SER A 64 -10.56 -3.92 -30.80
N GLN A 65 -9.67 -4.81 -31.24
CA GLN A 65 -8.84 -5.63 -30.38
C GLN A 65 -7.53 -4.88 -30.09
N ALA A 66 -6.97 -5.09 -28.90
CA ALA A 66 -5.64 -4.59 -28.58
C ALA A 66 -4.58 -5.23 -29.51
N SER A 67 -3.66 -4.44 -30.04
CA SER A 67 -2.62 -4.92 -30.97
C SER A 67 -1.61 -5.84 -30.30
N ASN A 68 -1.32 -5.59 -29.03
CA ASN A 68 -0.40 -6.34 -28.21
C ASN A 68 -1.11 -6.82 -26.95
N GLN A 69 -0.66 -7.94 -26.41
CA GLN A 69 -1.15 -8.51 -25.16
C GLN A 69 0.02 -8.75 -24.22
N GLU A 70 0.04 -8.01 -23.13
CA GLU A 70 0.96 -8.27 -22.01
C GLU A 70 0.45 -9.44 -21.16
N SER A 71 1.38 -10.24 -20.63
CA SER A 71 1.03 -11.47 -19.89
C SER A 71 0.31 -11.22 -18.55
N SER A 72 0.55 -10.05 -17.96
CA SER A 72 -0.06 -9.53 -16.73
C SER A 72 -1.51 -9.08 -16.93
N VAL A 73 -1.91 -8.72 -18.17
CA VAL A 73 -3.21 -8.15 -18.49
C VAL A 73 -4.27 -9.26 -18.57
N PRO A 74 -5.32 -9.23 -17.74
CA PRO A 74 -6.43 -10.17 -17.85
C PRO A 74 -7.13 -10.06 -19.22
N GLN A 75 -7.70 -11.14 -19.71
CA GLN A 75 -8.37 -11.11 -21.02
C GLN A 75 -9.59 -10.18 -21.04
N TYR A 76 -10.48 -10.34 -20.06
CA TYR A 76 -11.73 -9.58 -19.97
C TYR A 76 -11.65 -8.61 -18.78
N PRO A 77 -12.05 -7.34 -18.96
CA PRO A 77 -12.56 -6.72 -20.20
C PRO A 77 -11.47 -6.09 -21.10
N TYR A 78 -10.17 -6.38 -20.90
CA TYR A 78 -9.09 -5.53 -21.42
C TYR A 78 -8.67 -5.74 -22.88
N LEU A 79 -8.85 -6.92 -23.48
CA LEU A 79 -8.34 -7.16 -24.84
C LEU A 79 -9.20 -6.54 -25.95
N THR A 80 -10.42 -6.13 -25.63
CA THR A 80 -11.30 -5.38 -26.52
C THR A 80 -11.50 -3.96 -26.03
N ALA A 81 -11.64 -3.03 -26.97
CA ALA A 81 -12.04 -1.66 -26.67
C ALA A 81 -13.10 -1.18 -27.66
N ARG A 82 -13.93 -0.25 -27.19
CA ARG A 82 -14.67 0.66 -28.07
C ARG A 82 -13.91 1.97 -28.18
N VAL A 83 -13.68 2.41 -29.42
CA VAL A 83 -12.93 3.60 -29.81
C VAL A 83 -13.88 4.67 -30.35
N PHE A 84 -13.68 5.92 -29.96
CA PHE A 84 -14.51 7.07 -30.31
C PHE A 84 -13.64 8.20 -30.88
N THR A 85 -13.96 8.66 -32.09
CA THR A 85 -13.31 9.82 -32.73
C THR A 85 -14.16 11.09 -32.63
N SER A 86 -15.34 10.99 -32.03
CA SER A 86 -16.24 12.10 -31.70
C SER A 86 -16.97 11.78 -30.40
N PRO A 87 -17.67 12.75 -29.76
CA PRO A 87 -18.36 12.52 -28.51
C PRO A 87 -19.34 11.34 -28.59
N PHE A 88 -19.23 10.40 -27.65
CA PHE A 88 -20.09 9.22 -27.55
C PHE A 88 -20.66 9.10 -26.15
N THR A 89 -21.94 8.77 -26.04
CA THR A 89 -22.65 8.65 -24.74
C THR A 89 -23.19 7.25 -24.55
N TYR A 90 -22.81 6.60 -23.46
CA TYR A 90 -23.53 5.45 -22.93
C TYR A 90 -24.66 5.92 -22.02
N SER A 91 -25.82 5.28 -22.11
CA SER A 91 -26.99 5.57 -21.29
C SER A 91 -27.41 4.33 -20.50
N PHE A 92 -27.39 4.44 -19.17
CA PHE A 92 -27.72 3.36 -18.25
C PHE A 92 -29.04 3.68 -17.53
N PRO A 93 -30.13 2.94 -17.80
CA PRO A 93 -31.37 3.05 -17.04
C PRO A 93 -31.18 2.41 -15.65
N LEU A 94 -30.82 3.23 -14.67
CA LEU A 94 -30.51 2.82 -13.28
C LEU A 94 -31.56 3.37 -12.30
N GLY A 95 -31.72 2.68 -11.17
CA GLY A 95 -32.49 3.23 -10.05
C GLY A 95 -31.77 4.42 -9.40
N ALA A 96 -32.53 5.35 -8.81
CA ALA A 96 -31.95 6.46 -8.06
C ALA A 96 -31.06 5.99 -6.89
N GLY A 97 -30.10 6.82 -6.50
CA GLY A 97 -29.16 6.59 -5.41
C GLY A 97 -27.72 6.38 -5.87
N ARG A 98 -26.82 6.22 -4.90
CA ARG A 98 -25.38 6.16 -5.12
C ARG A 98 -24.94 4.88 -5.85
N LYS A 99 -23.99 5.02 -6.77
CA LYS A 99 -23.41 3.95 -7.59
C LYS A 99 -21.88 4.08 -7.59
N TYR A 100 -21.18 2.94 -7.49
CA TYR A 100 -19.82 2.85 -8.01
C TYR A 100 -19.88 2.77 -9.54
N VAL A 101 -19.00 3.52 -10.19
CA VAL A 101 -18.74 3.50 -11.64
C VAL A 101 -17.25 3.25 -11.80
N ARG A 102 -16.90 2.09 -12.36
CA ARG A 102 -15.51 1.70 -12.64
C ARG A 102 -15.27 1.70 -14.13
N LEU A 103 -14.23 2.40 -14.55
CA LEU A 103 -13.80 2.51 -15.94
C LEU A 103 -12.48 1.76 -16.12
N TYR A 104 -12.47 0.81 -17.05
CA TYR A 104 -11.33 -0.08 -17.32
C TYR A 104 -10.61 0.39 -18.58
N PHE A 105 -9.29 0.61 -18.47
CA PHE A 105 -8.45 1.07 -19.57
C PHE A 105 -7.21 0.18 -19.71
N TYR A 106 -6.97 -0.32 -20.91
CA TYR A 106 -5.73 -0.95 -21.33
C TYR A 106 -5.13 -0.12 -22.45
N PRO A 107 -4.08 0.69 -22.21
CA PRO A 107 -3.48 1.53 -23.25
C PRO A 107 -2.65 0.67 -24.22
N SER A 108 -3.30 0.21 -25.27
CA SER A 108 -2.69 -0.50 -26.40
C SER A 108 -3.04 0.22 -27.70
N ASN A 109 -2.49 -0.20 -28.83
CA ASN A 109 -2.91 0.33 -30.11
C ASN A 109 -4.22 -0.34 -30.52
N TYR A 110 -5.19 0.46 -30.94
CA TYR A 110 -6.52 0.00 -31.34
C TYR A 110 -6.80 0.41 -32.78
N SER A 111 -6.85 -0.57 -33.68
CA SER A 111 -6.96 -0.34 -35.12
C SER A 111 -5.80 0.52 -35.63
N ASN A 112 -6.10 1.76 -36.07
CA ASN A 112 -5.12 2.69 -36.65
C ASN A 112 -4.78 3.82 -35.66
N HIS A 113 -5.09 3.63 -34.37
CA HIS A 113 -4.88 4.63 -33.33
C HIS A 113 -3.79 4.16 -32.36
N GLU A 114 -2.75 4.97 -32.22
CA GLU A 114 -1.65 4.74 -31.27
C GLU A 114 -2.12 5.01 -29.83
N ALA A 115 -1.60 4.26 -28.86
CA ALA A 115 -1.96 4.46 -27.45
C ALA A 115 -1.65 5.88 -26.93
N THR A 116 -0.58 6.51 -27.47
CA THR A 116 -0.13 7.85 -27.10
C THR A 116 -1.09 8.96 -27.51
N ASP A 117 -1.93 8.73 -28.53
CA ASP A 117 -2.85 9.75 -29.07
C ASP A 117 -4.18 9.80 -28.29
N ALA A 118 -4.39 8.91 -27.32
CA ALA A 118 -5.63 8.80 -26.57
C ALA A 118 -5.76 9.87 -25.47
N PHE A 119 -6.07 11.11 -25.85
CA PHE A 119 -6.44 12.18 -24.91
C PHE A 119 -7.95 12.48 -24.95
N PHE A 120 -8.63 12.36 -23.82
CA PHE A 120 -10.08 12.57 -23.78
C PHE A 120 -10.60 12.97 -22.40
N SER A 121 -11.87 13.33 -22.36
CA SER A 121 -12.61 13.63 -21.13
C SER A 121 -13.78 12.67 -20.96
N VAL A 122 -14.13 12.37 -19.71
CA VAL A 122 -15.29 11.54 -19.36
C VAL A 122 -16.17 12.31 -18.39
N THR A 123 -17.46 12.43 -18.69
CA THR A 123 -18.45 13.04 -17.80
C THR A 123 -19.53 12.05 -17.39
N ALA A 124 -19.99 12.16 -16.15
CA ALA A 124 -21.14 11.46 -15.59
C ALA A 124 -22.23 12.50 -15.27
N GLY A 125 -23.16 12.70 -16.20
CA GLY A 125 -24.09 13.83 -16.12
C GLY A 125 -23.34 15.17 -16.06
N PRO A 126 -23.55 16.01 -15.02
CA PRO A 126 -22.86 17.29 -14.88
C PRO A 126 -21.43 17.17 -14.31
N ILE A 127 -21.02 15.99 -13.85
CA ILE A 127 -19.74 15.78 -13.17
C ILE A 127 -18.67 15.41 -14.20
N THR A 128 -17.53 16.10 -14.15
CA THR A 128 -16.33 15.75 -14.92
C THR A 128 -15.49 14.75 -14.12
N LEU A 129 -15.47 13.50 -14.58
CA LEU A 129 -14.70 12.42 -13.94
C LEU A 129 -13.23 12.47 -14.37
N LEU A 130 -13.01 12.63 -15.68
CA LEU A 130 -11.69 12.67 -16.31
C LEU A 130 -11.64 13.83 -17.30
N LYS A 131 -10.49 14.50 -17.42
CA LYS A 131 -10.30 15.64 -18.32
C LYS A 131 -8.89 15.62 -18.89
N ASN A 132 -8.80 15.69 -20.23
CA ASN A 132 -7.52 15.57 -20.94
C ASN A 132 -6.69 14.35 -20.49
N PHE A 133 -7.38 13.28 -20.13
CA PHE A 133 -6.81 12.07 -19.57
C PHE A 133 -6.08 11.27 -20.64
N SER A 134 -4.86 10.81 -20.31
CA SER A 134 -4.09 9.85 -21.08
C SER A 134 -3.88 8.59 -20.24
N ALA A 135 -4.54 7.51 -20.66
CA ALA A 135 -4.34 6.19 -20.07
C ALA A 135 -2.90 5.70 -20.24
N TYR A 136 -2.30 5.97 -21.41
CA TYR A 136 -0.91 5.58 -21.70
C TYR A 136 0.07 6.28 -20.75
N GLN A 137 0.01 7.60 -20.65
CA GLN A 137 0.92 8.37 -19.79
C GLN A 137 0.79 7.94 -18.33
N THR A 138 -0.46 7.77 -17.86
CA THR A 138 -0.73 7.32 -16.49
C THR A 138 -0.19 5.92 -16.24
N ALA A 139 -0.41 4.97 -17.15
CA ALA A 139 0.04 3.59 -17.02
C ALA A 139 1.57 3.51 -16.97
N VAL A 140 2.26 4.23 -17.86
CA VAL A 140 3.73 4.31 -17.86
C VAL A 140 4.26 4.94 -16.58
N ALA A 141 3.66 6.04 -16.11
CA ALA A 141 4.11 6.71 -14.89
C ALA A 141 3.96 5.85 -13.64
N LEU A 142 2.90 5.05 -13.57
CA LEU A 142 2.62 4.15 -12.45
C LEU A 142 3.25 2.76 -12.61
N ASN A 143 3.95 2.49 -13.73
CA ASN A 143 4.47 1.17 -14.09
C ASN A 143 3.39 0.07 -14.04
N MET A 144 2.23 0.35 -14.62
CA MET A 144 1.09 -0.56 -14.69
C MET A 144 0.76 -0.86 -16.15
N ASP A 145 0.33 -2.09 -16.44
CA ASP A 145 -0.09 -2.43 -17.82
C ASP A 145 -1.52 -2.00 -18.13
N TYR A 146 -2.39 -1.88 -17.11
CA TYR A 146 -3.78 -1.47 -17.26
C TYR A 146 -4.23 -0.64 -16.04
N LEU A 147 -5.33 0.09 -16.20
CA LEU A 147 -5.86 1.01 -15.20
C LEU A 147 -7.33 0.72 -14.91
N ILE A 148 -7.72 0.93 -13.66
CA ILE A 148 -9.11 1.01 -13.23
C ILE A 148 -9.28 2.37 -12.56
N ARG A 149 -10.30 3.13 -12.99
CA ARG A 149 -10.72 4.36 -12.32
C ARG A 149 -12.08 4.13 -11.69
N GLU A 150 -12.15 4.22 -10.35
CA GLU A 150 -13.38 4.00 -9.59
C GLU A 150 -13.93 5.32 -9.06
N PHE A 151 -15.20 5.57 -9.36
CA PHE A 151 -15.92 6.75 -8.90
C PHE A 151 -17.18 6.36 -8.13
N SER A 152 -17.51 7.10 -7.09
CA SER A 152 -18.81 7.06 -6.42
C SER A 152 -19.61 8.27 -6.90
N VAL A 153 -20.77 8.03 -7.52
CA VAL A 153 -21.64 9.09 -8.04
C VAL A 153 -23.08 8.89 -7.56
N ASN A 154 -23.77 9.98 -7.22
CA ASN A 154 -25.19 9.92 -6.92
C ASN A 154 -26.00 10.02 -8.23
N VAL A 155 -26.90 9.06 -8.46
CA VAL A 155 -27.67 8.95 -9.71
C VAL A 155 -29.13 9.29 -9.46
N SER A 156 -29.71 10.14 -10.31
CA SER A 156 -31.14 10.49 -10.25
C SER A 156 -32.02 9.39 -10.88
N SER A 157 -33.34 9.51 -10.79
CA SER A 157 -34.27 8.56 -11.43
C SER A 157 -34.19 8.53 -12.97
N ALA A 158 -33.51 9.49 -13.60
CA ALA A 158 -33.29 9.51 -15.04
C ALA A 158 -32.21 8.51 -15.53
N GLY A 159 -31.51 7.85 -14.61
CA GLY A 159 -30.38 6.98 -14.91
C GLY A 159 -29.06 7.75 -15.03
N LEU A 160 -28.06 7.10 -15.61
CA LEU A 160 -26.70 7.62 -15.73
C LEU A 160 -26.27 7.71 -17.20
N ASN A 161 -25.83 8.90 -17.61
CA ASN A 161 -25.18 9.10 -18.91
C ASN A 161 -23.68 9.26 -18.71
N LEU A 162 -22.89 8.42 -19.36
CA LEU A 162 -21.42 8.50 -19.41
C LEU A 162 -20.99 8.97 -20.79
N THR A 163 -20.43 10.17 -20.88
CA THR A 163 -20.02 10.77 -22.16
C THR A 163 -18.50 10.81 -22.29
N PHE A 164 -17.99 10.17 -23.34
CA PHE A 164 -16.58 10.16 -23.71
C PHE A 164 -16.35 11.18 -24.81
N THR A 165 -15.47 12.15 -24.58
CA THR A 165 -15.21 13.26 -25.51
C THR A 165 -13.71 13.33 -25.83
N PRO A 166 -13.29 12.98 -27.06
CA PRO A 166 -11.91 13.20 -27.51
C PRO A 166 -11.49 14.66 -27.37
N SER A 167 -10.23 14.89 -27.01
CA SER A 167 -9.68 16.24 -26.88
C SER A 167 -9.59 16.91 -28.25
N LYS A 168 -9.97 18.19 -28.32
CA LYS A 168 -9.80 19.01 -29.53
C LYS A 168 -8.41 19.65 -29.64
N ASN A 169 -7.59 19.47 -28.60
CA ASN A 169 -6.26 20.07 -28.54
C ASN A 169 -5.22 19.27 -29.34
N TYR A 170 -5.54 18.04 -29.73
CA TYR A 170 -4.66 17.15 -30.50
C TYR A 170 -5.39 16.66 -31.75
N SER A 171 -4.73 16.71 -32.91
CA SER A 171 -5.39 16.42 -34.21
C SER A 171 -5.85 14.97 -34.37
N ASN A 172 -5.13 14.03 -33.75
CA ASN A 172 -5.42 12.59 -33.84
C ASN A 172 -6.09 12.05 -32.57
N SER A 173 -6.54 12.95 -31.69
CA SER A 173 -7.08 12.56 -30.39
C SER A 173 -8.31 11.68 -30.55
N TYR A 174 -8.36 10.62 -29.76
CA TYR A 174 -9.52 9.76 -29.65
C TYR A 174 -9.78 9.41 -28.19
N ALA A 175 -10.97 8.88 -27.93
CA ALA A 175 -11.33 8.30 -26.65
C ALA A 175 -11.50 6.80 -26.82
N PHE A 176 -11.27 6.03 -25.76
CA PHE A 176 -11.56 4.61 -25.76
C PHE A 176 -11.97 4.13 -24.37
N ILE A 177 -12.58 2.96 -24.32
CA ILE A 177 -12.92 2.27 -23.08
C ILE A 177 -12.90 0.77 -23.33
N ASN A 178 -12.33 0.01 -22.40
CA ASN A 178 -12.28 -1.46 -22.46
C ASN A 178 -13.44 -2.10 -21.70
N GLY A 179 -13.78 -1.54 -20.55
CA GLY A 179 -14.91 -2.04 -19.76
C GLY A 179 -15.54 -0.98 -18.88
N ILE A 180 -16.82 -1.16 -18.60
CA ILE A 180 -17.59 -0.32 -17.68
C ILE A 180 -18.26 -1.24 -16.67
N GLU A 181 -18.02 -1.01 -15.39
CA GLU A 181 -18.72 -1.66 -14.30
C GLU A 181 -19.52 -0.64 -13.51
N ILE A 182 -20.79 -0.96 -13.23
CA ILE A 182 -21.69 -0.14 -12.41
C ILE A 182 -22.27 -1.01 -11.31
N VAL A 183 -22.08 -0.59 -10.06
CA VAL A 183 -22.56 -1.32 -8.88
C VAL A 183 -23.35 -0.36 -7.99
N SER A 184 -24.60 -0.67 -7.68
CA SER A 184 -25.35 0.11 -6.69
C SER A 184 -24.76 -0.07 -5.30
N MET A 185 -24.75 0.99 -4.51
CA MET A 185 -24.22 0.96 -3.15
C MET A 185 -25.11 1.76 -2.19
N PRO A 186 -25.08 1.47 -0.88
CA PRO A 186 -25.60 2.37 0.14
C PRO A 186 -24.82 3.68 0.14
N ASP A 187 -25.41 4.75 0.69
CA ASP A 187 -24.61 5.93 1.02
C ASP A 187 -23.79 5.65 2.29
N ILE A 188 -22.50 5.41 2.09
CA ILE A 188 -21.54 5.12 3.17
C ILE A 188 -20.66 6.33 3.53
N PHE A 189 -20.92 7.50 2.94
CA PHE A 189 -20.06 8.69 3.08
C PHE A 189 -20.73 9.81 3.89
N SER A 190 -22.05 9.82 3.95
CA SER A 190 -22.85 10.84 4.66
C SER A 190 -23.31 10.40 6.06
N THR A 191 -22.98 9.17 6.49
CA THR A 191 -23.41 8.61 7.77
C THR A 191 -22.78 9.30 8.98
N VAL A 192 -21.53 9.75 8.84
CA VAL A 192 -20.76 10.45 9.87
C VAL A 192 -20.20 11.72 9.27
N THR A 193 -20.22 12.82 10.03
CA THR A 193 -19.58 14.08 9.60
C THR A 193 -18.09 14.03 9.91
N PRO A 194 -17.20 14.00 8.91
CA PRO A 194 -15.76 13.90 9.13
C PRO A 194 -15.16 15.17 9.73
N LEU A 195 -13.91 15.07 10.17
CA LEU A 195 -13.13 16.19 10.68
C LEU A 195 -12.15 16.71 9.63
N LEU A 196 -12.18 18.01 9.33
CA LEU A 196 -11.18 18.68 8.51
C LEU A 196 -9.90 18.91 9.32
N VAL A 197 -8.79 18.39 8.79
CA VAL A 197 -7.44 18.55 9.33
C VAL A 197 -6.71 19.63 8.55
N SER A 198 -6.51 20.79 9.18
CA SER A 198 -5.92 21.98 8.54
C SER A 198 -4.89 22.70 9.43
N GLY A 199 -4.22 21.95 10.32
CA GLY A 199 -3.16 22.42 11.22
C GLY A 199 -3.58 23.27 12.41
N GLY A 200 -4.88 23.29 12.70
CA GLY A 200 -5.43 23.75 13.97
C GLY A 200 -6.30 22.66 14.60
N THR A 201 -7.17 23.03 15.54
CA THR A 201 -8.18 22.11 16.06
C THR A 201 -9.07 21.61 14.92
N PRO A 202 -9.20 20.29 14.72
CA PRO A 202 -10.05 19.75 13.67
C PRO A 202 -11.50 20.22 13.80
N ILE A 203 -12.13 20.55 12.69
CA ILE A 203 -13.52 21.04 12.65
C ILE A 203 -14.40 20.11 11.81
N ARG A 204 -15.68 20.01 12.14
CA ARG A 204 -16.62 19.19 11.36
C ARG A 204 -16.72 19.71 9.91
N TYR A 205 -16.63 18.79 8.95
CA TYR A 205 -16.71 19.06 7.52
C TYR A 205 -17.85 18.24 6.89
N PRO A 206 -19.08 18.80 6.78
CA PRO A 206 -20.17 18.11 6.13
C PRO A 206 -19.88 17.90 4.64
N ILE A 207 -19.91 16.65 4.20
CA ILE A 207 -19.83 16.30 2.78
C ILE A 207 -21.27 16.19 2.25
N PRO A 208 -21.64 16.95 1.20
CA PRO A 208 -22.96 16.81 0.58
C PRO A 208 -23.20 15.40 0.03
N ASP A 209 -24.41 14.90 0.19
CA ASP A 209 -24.83 13.54 -0.22
C ASP A 209 -24.93 13.37 -1.74
N ASP A 210 -24.95 14.46 -2.51
CA ASP A 210 -24.91 14.45 -3.96
C ASP A 210 -23.50 14.55 -4.55
N TRP A 211 -22.48 14.78 -3.71
CA TRP A 211 -21.10 14.88 -4.18
C TRP A 211 -20.58 13.55 -4.70
N ALA A 212 -19.90 13.65 -5.84
CA ALA A 212 -19.12 12.57 -6.40
C ALA A 212 -17.73 12.48 -5.77
N MET A 213 -17.17 11.28 -5.79
CA MET A 213 -15.84 10.98 -5.28
C MET A 213 -15.09 10.06 -6.23
N GLU A 214 -13.76 10.17 -6.28
CA GLU A 214 -12.88 9.18 -6.91
C GLU A 214 -12.17 8.39 -5.80
N THR A 215 -12.22 7.06 -5.86
CA THR A 215 -11.40 6.22 -4.98
C THR A 215 -9.98 6.20 -5.53
N VAL A 216 -9.05 6.71 -4.74
CA VAL A 216 -7.62 6.78 -5.10
C VAL A 216 -6.86 5.61 -4.51
N TYR A 217 -7.13 5.29 -3.24
CA TYR A 217 -6.52 4.16 -2.54
C TYR A 217 -7.56 3.39 -1.72
N ARG A 218 -7.37 2.07 -1.64
CA ARG A 218 -8.12 1.16 -0.77
C ARG A 218 -7.20 0.03 -0.35
N LEU A 219 -6.79 0.03 0.91
CA LEU A 219 -5.74 -0.83 1.45
C LEU A 219 -6.27 -1.72 2.56
N ASN A 220 -5.95 -3.02 2.47
CA ASN A 220 -6.05 -3.98 3.56
C ASN A 220 -4.73 -3.97 4.33
N VAL A 221 -4.68 -3.29 5.48
CA VAL A 221 -3.43 -2.98 6.16
C VAL A 221 -2.95 -4.18 6.97
N GLY A 222 -1.73 -4.64 6.66
CA GLY A 222 -1.13 -5.84 7.23
C GLY A 222 -1.78 -7.16 6.76
N GLY A 223 -2.75 -7.08 5.85
CA GLY A 223 -3.42 -8.23 5.24
C GLY A 223 -3.03 -8.45 3.79
N GLN A 224 -3.56 -9.51 3.19
CA GLN A 224 -3.38 -9.80 1.77
C GLN A 224 -4.37 -9.01 0.90
N ALA A 225 -4.05 -8.83 -0.37
CA ALA A 225 -4.96 -8.22 -1.33
C ALA A 225 -6.29 -8.99 -1.41
N ILE A 226 -7.41 -8.27 -1.44
CA ILE A 226 -8.77 -8.82 -1.54
C ILE A 226 -9.31 -8.48 -2.93
N SER A 227 -9.73 -9.52 -3.66
CA SER A 227 -10.33 -9.38 -4.99
C SER A 227 -11.74 -8.78 -4.92
N PRO A 228 -12.29 -8.26 -6.03
CA PRO A 228 -13.69 -7.85 -6.11
C PRO A 228 -14.67 -8.92 -5.63
N SER A 229 -14.44 -10.19 -5.97
CA SER A 229 -15.27 -11.31 -5.51
C SER A 229 -15.15 -11.62 -4.01
N GLY A 230 -14.04 -11.22 -3.37
CA GLY A 230 -13.81 -11.36 -1.92
C GLY A 230 -14.35 -10.19 -1.09
N ASP A 231 -14.84 -9.11 -1.72
CA ASP A 231 -15.44 -7.97 -1.04
C ASP A 231 -16.82 -8.30 -0.46
N SER A 232 -17.32 -7.43 0.42
CA SER A 232 -18.63 -7.55 1.07
C SER A 232 -19.82 -7.12 0.17
N GLY A 233 -19.71 -7.40 -1.13
CA GLY A 233 -20.81 -7.29 -2.11
C GLY A 233 -20.83 -6.02 -2.98
N MET A 234 -19.89 -5.10 -2.78
CA MET A 234 -19.72 -3.91 -3.64
C MET A 234 -18.63 -4.08 -4.70
N TYR A 235 -18.00 -5.26 -4.77
CA TYR A 235 -16.97 -5.62 -5.74
C TYR A 235 -15.75 -4.70 -5.73
N ARG A 236 -15.37 -4.18 -4.56
CA ARG A 236 -14.18 -3.35 -4.37
C ARG A 236 -12.93 -4.23 -4.28
N SER A 237 -11.83 -3.77 -4.86
CA SER A 237 -10.51 -4.38 -4.62
C SER A 237 -9.82 -3.70 -3.45
N TRP A 238 -9.23 -4.47 -2.54
CA TRP A 238 -8.36 -3.97 -1.47
C TRP A 238 -6.93 -4.41 -1.75
N ALA A 239 -5.99 -3.47 -1.80
CA ALA A 239 -4.57 -3.75 -2.02
C ALA A 239 -3.83 -4.01 -0.70
N ASP A 240 -2.71 -4.71 -0.76
CA ASP A 240 -1.74 -4.77 0.34
C ASP A 240 -1.11 -3.38 0.57
N ASP A 241 -0.84 -3.02 1.83
CA ASP A 241 -0.36 -1.69 2.20
C ASP A 241 1.17 -1.50 2.10
N SER A 242 1.94 -2.59 2.00
CA SER A 242 3.40 -2.60 2.18
C SER A 242 4.15 -1.75 1.18
N LEU A 243 3.59 -1.53 -0.03
CA LEU A 243 4.18 -0.68 -1.06
C LEU A 243 4.10 0.81 -0.74
N TYR A 244 3.27 1.19 0.23
CA TYR A 244 3.02 2.59 0.60
C TYR A 244 3.69 2.98 1.91
N ILE A 245 4.35 2.03 2.60
CA ILE A 245 5.10 2.31 3.82
C ILE A 245 6.37 3.08 3.50
N TYR A 246 6.64 4.12 4.29
CA TYR A 246 7.86 4.91 4.16
C TYR A 246 8.97 4.43 5.09
N GLY A 247 10.20 4.41 4.57
CA GLY A 247 11.41 4.14 5.34
C GLY A 247 11.59 2.68 5.73
N ALA A 248 12.55 2.42 6.63
CA ALA A 248 12.88 1.07 7.08
C ALA A 248 11.95 0.56 8.21
N ALA A 249 11.13 1.43 8.79
CA ALA A 249 10.30 1.11 9.95
C ALA A 249 8.94 0.54 9.52
N PHE A 250 8.96 -0.69 9.01
CA PHE A 250 7.78 -1.38 8.46
C PHE A 250 6.75 -1.84 9.50
N GLY A 251 7.05 -1.71 10.79
CA GLY A 251 6.21 -2.26 11.86
C GLY A 251 6.10 -3.79 11.79
N VAL A 252 5.00 -4.32 12.31
CA VAL A 252 4.70 -5.76 12.37
C VAL A 252 3.28 -6.01 11.90
N THR A 253 3.07 -7.02 11.05
CA THR A 253 1.74 -7.46 10.61
C THR A 253 1.29 -8.70 11.37
N TYR A 254 -0.01 -8.81 11.62
CA TYR A 254 -0.61 -9.96 12.29
C TYR A 254 -2.08 -10.11 11.93
N GLY A 255 -2.56 -11.35 12.07
CA GLY A 255 -3.99 -11.68 11.98
C GLY A 255 -4.62 -11.79 13.38
N ALA A 256 -5.94 -11.84 13.41
CA ALA A 256 -6.70 -11.97 14.64
C ALA A 256 -6.36 -13.27 15.38
N ASP A 257 -6.27 -13.17 16.72
CA ASP A 257 -6.09 -14.34 17.57
C ASP A 257 -7.25 -15.32 17.40
N LYS A 258 -6.98 -16.63 17.49
CA LYS A 258 -7.98 -17.70 17.26
C LYS A 258 -9.26 -17.57 18.10
N ASN A 259 -9.17 -16.93 19.26
CA ASN A 259 -10.29 -16.76 20.19
C ASN A 259 -11.01 -15.42 20.02
N VAL A 260 -10.55 -14.56 19.10
CA VAL A 260 -11.20 -13.30 18.75
C VAL A 260 -12.12 -13.55 17.57
N THR A 261 -13.39 -13.23 17.72
CA THR A 261 -14.38 -13.26 16.64
C THR A 261 -14.71 -11.83 16.25
N ILE A 262 -14.62 -11.51 14.96
CA ILE A 262 -15.01 -10.19 14.46
C ILE A 262 -16.53 -10.07 14.51
N GLN A 263 -17.03 -9.06 15.21
CA GLN A 263 -18.45 -8.81 15.45
C GLN A 263 -18.82 -7.41 14.99
N TYR A 264 -19.45 -7.32 13.82
CA TYR A 264 -19.98 -6.07 13.29
C TYR A 264 -21.10 -5.50 14.16
N SER A 265 -21.19 -4.18 14.18
CA SER A 265 -22.22 -3.45 14.90
C SER A 265 -23.25 -2.87 13.93
N THR A 266 -24.41 -2.42 14.44
CA THR A 266 -25.39 -1.74 13.59
C THR A 266 -24.87 -0.41 13.02
N SER A 267 -23.92 0.24 13.71
CA SER A 267 -23.25 1.46 13.24
C SER A 267 -22.17 1.20 12.20
N VAL A 268 -21.60 -0.02 12.17
CA VAL A 268 -20.60 -0.44 11.19
C VAL A 268 -21.05 -1.77 10.58
N PRO A 269 -21.93 -1.73 9.57
CA PRO A 269 -22.39 -2.93 8.87
C PRO A 269 -21.27 -3.66 8.13
N GLU A 270 -21.45 -4.95 7.87
CA GLU A 270 -20.49 -5.82 7.15
C GLU A 270 -20.05 -5.27 5.78
N TYR A 271 -20.92 -4.53 5.11
CA TYR A 271 -20.59 -3.95 3.81
C TYR A 271 -19.62 -2.76 3.89
N ILE A 272 -19.37 -2.18 5.07
CA ILE A 272 -18.40 -1.08 5.21
C ILE A 272 -17.00 -1.54 4.77
N ALA A 273 -16.54 -2.68 5.27
CA ALA A 273 -15.34 -3.36 4.78
C ALA A 273 -15.44 -4.86 5.11
N PRO A 274 -14.91 -5.77 4.26
CA PRO A 274 -15.00 -7.20 4.47
C PRO A 274 -14.25 -7.64 5.73
N ILE A 275 -14.61 -8.81 6.26
CA ILE A 275 -14.05 -9.33 7.52
C ILE A 275 -12.54 -9.44 7.47
N ASP A 276 -12.00 -9.78 6.29
CA ASP A 276 -10.57 -9.93 6.08
C ASP A 276 -9.81 -8.65 6.38
N VAL A 277 -10.39 -7.46 6.13
CA VAL A 277 -9.79 -6.15 6.49
C VAL A 277 -9.68 -6.01 8.01
N TYR A 278 -10.76 -6.28 8.74
CA TYR A 278 -10.77 -6.14 10.19
C TYR A 278 -10.05 -7.29 10.92
N SER A 279 -9.77 -8.40 10.24
CA SER A 279 -9.08 -9.56 10.79
C SER A 279 -7.55 -9.48 10.69
N THR A 280 -7.02 -8.48 9.99
CA THR A 280 -5.59 -8.23 9.86
C THR A 280 -5.25 -6.82 10.29
N ALA A 281 -4.01 -6.60 10.69
CA ALA A 281 -3.53 -5.28 11.06
C ALA A 281 -2.03 -5.13 10.87
N ARG A 282 -1.57 -3.88 10.83
CA ARG A 282 -0.18 -3.49 11.06
C ARG A 282 -0.09 -2.69 12.37
N SER A 283 0.90 -3.01 13.19
CA SER A 283 1.29 -2.20 14.35
C SER A 283 2.76 -1.82 14.31
N MET A 284 3.22 -1.06 15.31
CA MET A 284 4.61 -0.62 15.39
C MET A 284 5.53 -1.74 15.90
N GLY A 285 4.98 -2.68 16.68
CA GLY A 285 5.67 -3.87 17.15
C GLY A 285 5.80 -3.93 18.68
N PRO A 286 6.51 -4.93 19.21
CA PRO A 286 6.52 -5.24 20.65
C PRO A 286 7.51 -4.41 21.48
N ASP A 287 8.43 -3.66 20.86
CA ASP A 287 9.46 -2.90 21.59
C ASP A 287 8.99 -1.46 21.85
N PRO A 288 8.59 -1.12 23.09
CA PRO A 288 8.10 0.21 23.39
C PRO A 288 9.18 1.28 23.21
N THR A 289 10.46 0.96 23.45
CA THR A 289 11.54 1.93 23.29
C THR A 289 11.72 2.28 21.82
N LEU A 290 11.60 1.30 20.94
CA LEU A 290 11.63 1.56 19.49
C LEU A 290 10.41 2.38 19.07
N ASN A 291 9.21 1.96 19.47
CA ASN A 291 7.95 2.59 19.04
C ASN A 291 7.84 4.07 19.43
N THR A 292 8.44 4.50 20.54
CA THR A 292 8.47 5.92 20.92
C THR A 292 9.42 6.79 20.08
N ASN A 293 10.24 6.20 19.21
CA ASN A 293 11.27 6.89 18.45
C ASN A 293 11.01 6.98 16.93
N TYR A 294 9.84 6.50 16.45
CA TYR A 294 9.46 6.64 15.04
C TYR A 294 7.95 6.76 14.87
N ASN A 295 7.52 7.15 13.67
CA ASN A 295 6.12 7.13 13.27
C ASN A 295 5.91 5.98 12.27
N LEU A 296 4.83 5.22 12.43
CA LEU A 296 4.41 4.28 11.40
C LEU A 296 3.73 5.08 10.29
N THR A 297 4.39 5.18 9.13
CA THR A 297 4.08 6.17 8.10
C THR A 297 3.74 5.51 6.77
N TRP A 298 2.63 5.94 6.15
CA TRP A 298 2.27 5.67 4.76
C TRP A 298 2.36 6.96 3.94
N ILE A 299 2.86 6.83 2.70
CA ILE A 299 2.93 7.90 1.70
C ILE A 299 2.08 7.51 0.50
N LEU A 300 1.11 8.37 0.17
CA LEU A 300 0.12 8.15 -0.88
C LEU A 300 0.18 9.30 -1.89
N SER A 301 0.51 9.01 -3.14
CA SER A 301 0.59 10.05 -4.17
C SER A 301 -0.80 10.45 -4.66
N VAL A 302 -1.16 11.73 -4.53
CA VAL A 302 -2.48 12.26 -4.84
C VAL A 302 -2.39 13.56 -5.65
N ASP A 303 -3.47 13.94 -6.34
CA ASP A 303 -3.53 15.21 -7.06
C ASP A 303 -3.60 16.41 -6.10
N ASN A 304 -2.86 17.47 -6.40
CA ASN A 304 -3.00 18.75 -5.72
C ASN A 304 -4.30 19.46 -6.08
N GLY A 305 -4.81 20.27 -5.14
CA GLY A 305 -5.96 21.15 -5.37
C GLY A 305 -7.31 20.53 -5.06
N PHE A 306 -7.33 19.39 -4.39
CA PHE A 306 -8.55 18.68 -3.99
C PHE A 306 -8.61 18.45 -2.49
N PHE A 307 -9.83 18.29 -1.99
CA PHE A 307 -10.06 17.70 -0.68
C PHE A 307 -10.07 16.18 -0.80
N TYR A 308 -9.54 15.50 0.20
CA TYR A 308 -9.52 14.05 0.29
C TYR A 308 -10.17 13.61 1.58
N LEU A 309 -11.12 12.69 1.48
CA LEU A 309 -11.64 11.92 2.60
C LEU A 309 -10.69 10.74 2.84
N VAL A 310 -10.10 10.66 4.02
CA VAL A 310 -9.27 9.56 4.50
C VAL A 310 -10.08 8.81 5.56
N ARG A 311 -10.46 7.58 5.24
CA ARG A 311 -11.14 6.66 6.15
C ARG A 311 -10.15 5.66 6.70
N LEU A 312 -10.01 5.62 8.02
CA LEU A 312 -9.14 4.68 8.73
C LEU A 312 -10.00 3.62 9.42
N HIS A 313 -9.73 2.35 9.13
CA HIS A 313 -10.46 1.22 9.69
C HIS A 313 -9.66 0.61 10.85
N PHE A 314 -10.35 0.39 11.98
CA PHE A 314 -9.76 -0.17 13.19
C PHE A 314 -10.58 -1.34 13.72
N CYS A 315 -9.88 -2.34 14.24
CA CYS A 315 -10.43 -3.40 15.05
C CYS A 315 -9.30 -3.92 15.95
N GLU A 316 -9.52 -3.93 17.27
CA GLU A 316 -8.59 -4.59 18.18
C GLU A 316 -8.71 -6.11 17.98
N ILE A 317 -7.62 -6.81 17.73
CA ILE A 317 -7.67 -8.22 17.28
C ILE A 317 -6.72 -9.18 18.01
N GLN A 318 -5.96 -8.71 18.99
CA GLN A 318 -4.97 -9.55 19.68
C GLN A 318 -5.01 -9.39 21.20
N TYR A 319 -4.85 -10.50 21.91
CA TYR A 319 -4.55 -10.48 23.34
C TYR A 319 -3.09 -10.04 23.58
N PRO A 320 -2.80 -9.37 24.72
CA PRO A 320 -3.68 -9.10 25.87
C PRO A 320 -4.51 -7.80 25.81
N ILE A 321 -4.56 -7.11 24.66
CA ILE A 321 -5.21 -5.79 24.52
C ILE A 321 -6.73 -5.96 24.50
N THR A 322 -7.36 -5.70 25.64
CA THR A 322 -8.79 -5.94 25.90
C THR A 322 -9.46 -4.84 26.72
N LYS A 323 -8.70 -3.85 27.20
CA LYS A 323 -9.15 -2.78 28.09
C LYS A 323 -8.72 -1.42 27.57
N VAL A 324 -9.49 -0.41 27.95
CA VAL A 324 -9.17 1.00 27.72
C VAL A 324 -7.80 1.34 28.33
N ASN A 325 -7.09 2.24 27.68
CA ASN A 325 -5.75 2.74 28.00
C ASN A 325 -4.64 1.68 27.93
N GLN A 326 -4.87 0.57 27.22
CA GLN A 326 -3.81 -0.40 26.95
C GLN A 326 -2.99 0.00 25.71
N ARG A 327 -3.64 0.46 24.65
CA ARG A 327 -2.97 0.98 23.46
C ARG A 327 -3.63 2.29 23.06
N VAL A 328 -2.86 3.36 23.13
CA VAL A 328 -3.33 4.72 22.84
C VAL A 328 -2.32 5.40 21.93
N PHE A 329 -2.79 5.95 20.81
CA PHE A 329 -1.94 6.55 19.78
C PHE A 329 -2.56 7.80 19.17
N ASN A 330 -1.73 8.65 18.60
CA ASN A 330 -2.10 9.82 17.85
C ASN A 330 -2.10 9.52 16.35
N ILE A 331 -2.98 10.20 15.62
CA ILE A 331 -3.10 10.11 14.17
C ILE A 331 -2.68 11.46 13.59
N TYR A 332 -1.75 11.43 12.63
CA TYR A 332 -1.34 12.62 11.89
C TYR A 332 -1.62 12.44 10.40
N LEU A 333 -2.15 13.49 9.78
CA LEU A 333 -2.35 13.57 8.34
C LEU A 333 -1.63 14.82 7.82
N ASN A 334 -0.74 14.66 6.84
CA ASN A 334 0.13 15.74 6.35
C ASN A 334 0.87 16.49 7.47
N ASN A 335 1.43 15.75 8.41
CA ASN A 335 2.16 16.25 9.58
C ASN A 335 1.31 17.16 10.49
N GLN A 336 -0.01 17.09 10.39
CA GLN A 336 -0.95 17.79 11.27
C GLN A 336 -1.70 16.77 12.11
N THR A 337 -1.95 17.11 13.37
CA THR A 337 -2.74 16.26 14.27
C THR A 337 -4.17 16.14 13.75
N ALA A 338 -4.57 14.90 13.43
CA ALA A 338 -5.93 14.55 13.06
C ALA A 338 -6.74 14.13 14.30
N GLU A 339 -6.13 13.33 15.17
CA GLU A 339 -6.72 12.88 16.43
C GLU A 339 -5.64 12.63 17.48
N GLU A 340 -5.88 13.06 18.73
CA GLU A 340 -5.00 12.74 19.87
C GLU A 340 -5.64 11.67 20.75
N GLY A 341 -4.84 10.73 21.24
CA GLY A 341 -5.32 9.78 22.24
C GLY A 341 -6.34 8.75 21.72
N THR A 342 -6.22 8.32 20.45
CA THR A 342 -7.06 7.27 19.87
C THR A 342 -6.87 5.95 20.62
N ASP A 343 -7.97 5.39 21.12
CA ASP A 343 -8.02 4.09 21.80
C ASP A 343 -9.17 3.26 21.21
N VAL A 344 -8.80 2.21 20.47
CA VAL A 344 -9.77 1.35 19.76
C VAL A 344 -10.72 0.67 20.76
N ILE A 345 -10.24 0.20 21.91
CA ILE A 345 -11.12 -0.43 22.92
C ILE A 345 -12.06 0.60 23.54
N ALA A 346 -11.63 1.85 23.72
CA ALA A 346 -12.52 2.91 24.20
C ALA A 346 -13.65 3.23 23.19
N LEU A 347 -13.32 3.25 21.89
CA LEU A 347 -14.28 3.50 20.82
C LEU A 347 -15.31 2.37 20.70
N THR A 348 -14.85 1.12 20.80
CA THR A 348 -15.66 -0.05 20.44
C THR A 348 -16.26 -0.79 21.64
N ARG A 349 -15.71 -0.54 22.85
CA ARG A 349 -16.04 -1.21 24.12
C ARG A 349 -15.69 -2.70 24.14
N GLY A 350 -14.90 -3.20 23.19
CA GLY A 350 -14.52 -4.61 23.15
C GLY A 350 -13.55 -4.97 22.03
N ILE A 351 -12.81 -6.07 22.26
CA ILE A 351 -11.98 -6.70 21.26
C ILE A 351 -12.83 -7.35 20.16
N GLY A 352 -12.34 -7.36 18.92
CA GLY A 352 -13.03 -7.95 17.77
C GLY A 352 -14.22 -7.13 17.27
N VAL A 353 -14.37 -5.87 17.69
CA VAL A 353 -15.47 -5.00 17.25
C VAL A 353 -14.92 -3.94 16.27
N PRO A 354 -15.34 -3.95 15.00
CA PRO A 354 -14.92 -2.97 14.01
C PRO A 354 -15.39 -1.54 14.28
N VAL A 355 -14.55 -0.57 13.97
CA VAL A 355 -14.87 0.87 13.86
C VAL A 355 -14.11 1.48 12.68
N TYR A 356 -14.55 2.64 12.22
CA TYR A 356 -13.78 3.47 11.31
C TYR A 356 -13.91 4.93 11.71
N GLU A 357 -12.91 5.73 11.38
CA GLU A 357 -12.90 7.18 11.57
C GLU A 357 -12.61 7.88 10.24
N ASP A 358 -13.29 9.00 10.01
CA ASP A 358 -13.22 9.75 8.76
C ASP A 358 -12.64 11.15 8.97
N TYR A 359 -11.60 11.45 8.19
CA TYR A 359 -10.92 12.74 8.20
C TYR A 359 -10.93 13.34 6.79
N VAL A 360 -10.93 14.67 6.71
CA VAL A 360 -10.79 15.39 5.46
C VAL A 360 -9.49 16.19 5.49
N VAL A 361 -8.71 16.10 4.43
CA VAL A 361 -7.48 16.87 4.23
C VAL A 361 -7.54 17.65 2.94
N LEU A 362 -6.84 18.79 2.88
CA LEU A 362 -6.71 19.60 1.67
C LEU A 362 -5.27 19.53 1.16
N THR A 363 -5.09 19.22 -0.12
CA THR A 363 -3.82 19.41 -0.82
C THR A 363 -3.85 20.72 -1.60
N SER A 364 -2.77 21.48 -1.56
CA SER A 364 -2.68 22.80 -2.20
C SER A 364 -1.56 22.83 -3.24
N GLY A 365 -1.81 23.45 -4.39
CA GLY A 365 -0.84 23.58 -5.47
C GLY A 365 -1.37 23.02 -6.79
N SER A 366 -0.45 22.54 -7.63
CA SER A 366 -0.75 21.87 -8.90
C SER A 366 0.12 20.61 -9.05
N GLY A 367 -0.27 19.69 -9.93
CA GLY A 367 0.46 18.43 -10.14
C GLY A 367 0.14 17.38 -9.07
N MET A 368 1.05 16.43 -8.89
CA MET A 368 0.95 15.39 -7.84
C MET A 368 1.64 15.86 -6.55
N THR A 369 1.20 15.34 -5.41
CA THR A 369 1.85 15.51 -4.11
C THR A 369 1.72 14.24 -3.28
N ASP A 370 2.44 14.19 -2.18
CA ASP A 370 2.40 13.09 -1.24
C ASP A 370 1.48 13.42 -0.08
N LEU A 371 0.46 12.57 0.13
CA LEU A 371 -0.37 12.55 1.32
C LEU A 371 0.28 11.63 2.35
N TRP A 372 0.63 12.20 3.50
CA TRP A 372 1.26 11.48 4.62
C TRP A 372 0.20 11.05 5.62
N VAL A 373 0.21 9.78 5.99
CA VAL A 373 -0.61 9.22 7.07
C VAL A 373 0.33 8.61 8.09
N GLU A 374 0.30 9.08 9.34
CA GLU A 374 1.24 8.66 10.37
C GLU A 374 0.56 8.31 11.68
N LEU A 375 1.06 7.27 12.34
CA LEU A 375 0.61 6.86 13.67
C LEU A 375 1.79 6.86 14.65
N HIS A 376 1.55 7.34 15.86
CA HIS A 376 2.57 7.38 16.92
C HIS A 376 1.94 7.16 18.31
N PRO A 377 2.57 6.47 19.26
CA PRO A 377 1.99 6.24 20.58
C PRO A 377 1.76 7.54 21.35
N ASP A 378 0.65 7.67 22.07
CA ASP A 378 0.40 8.83 22.91
C ASP A 378 1.11 8.71 24.26
N LEU A 379 2.23 9.41 24.39
CA LEU A 379 3.05 9.40 25.60
C LEU A 379 2.36 10.10 26.78
N LYS A 380 1.41 11.01 26.54
CA LYS A 380 0.71 11.76 27.59
C LYS A 380 -0.30 10.86 28.32
N ALA A 381 -0.98 10.00 27.58
CA ALA A 381 -1.97 9.06 28.11
C ALA A 381 -1.35 7.99 29.04
N LYS A 382 -0.04 7.73 28.90
CA LYS A 382 0.70 6.68 29.62
C LYS A 382 -0.01 5.31 29.51
N PRO A 383 -0.22 4.81 28.28
CA PRO A 383 -0.86 3.52 28.08
C PRO A 383 0.01 2.36 28.57
N GLU A 384 -0.60 1.18 28.74
CA GLU A 384 0.14 -0.05 29.09
C GLU A 384 1.16 -0.44 28.00
N TYR A 385 0.82 -0.22 26.73
CA TYR A 385 1.63 -0.52 25.55
C TYR A 385 1.78 0.75 24.70
N PHE A 386 3.04 1.14 24.45
CA PHE A 386 3.38 2.19 23.50
C PHE A 386 3.40 1.60 22.08
N ASP A 387 2.25 1.58 21.43
CA ASP A 387 2.05 0.98 20.11
C ASP A 387 0.88 1.71 19.39
N ALA A 388 0.72 1.47 18.09
CA ALA A 388 -0.40 1.95 17.28
C ALA A 388 -0.94 0.81 16.41
N ILE A 389 -2.16 0.93 15.89
CA ILE A 389 -2.75 -0.11 15.03
C ILE A 389 -3.51 0.52 13.86
N LEU A 390 -3.46 -0.14 12.70
CA LEU A 390 -4.37 0.12 11.60
C LEU A 390 -4.73 -1.19 10.89
N ASN A 391 -6.01 -1.36 10.54
CA ASN A 391 -6.53 -2.56 9.88
C ASN A 391 -6.85 -2.32 8.40
N GLY A 392 -7.23 -1.11 8.04
CA GLY A 392 -7.52 -0.75 6.64
C GLY A 392 -7.51 0.75 6.43
N MET A 393 -7.38 1.18 5.18
CA MET A 393 -7.38 2.59 4.80
C MET A 393 -8.05 2.79 3.45
N GLU A 394 -8.95 3.76 3.35
CA GLU A 394 -9.51 4.21 2.08
C GLU A 394 -9.26 5.71 1.89
N VAL A 395 -8.88 6.13 0.69
CA VAL A 395 -8.67 7.53 0.34
C VAL A 395 -9.52 7.89 -0.86
N PHE A 396 -10.39 8.89 -0.69
CA PHE A 396 -11.32 9.35 -1.71
C PHE A 396 -11.07 10.82 -2.03
N LYS A 397 -10.82 11.15 -3.30
CA LYS A 397 -10.82 12.52 -3.77
C LYS A 397 -12.26 13.02 -3.84
N LEU A 398 -12.54 14.17 -3.23
CA LEU A 398 -13.84 14.82 -3.27
C LEU A 398 -13.94 15.73 -4.50
N GLN A 399 -15.11 15.80 -5.11
CA GLN A 399 -15.35 16.73 -6.20
C GLN A 399 -15.13 18.18 -5.75
N ASP A 400 -14.61 19.01 -6.64
CA ASP A 400 -14.48 20.43 -6.37
C ASP A 400 -15.84 21.17 -6.51
N GLY A 401 -15.87 22.45 -6.15
CA GLY A 401 -17.06 23.31 -6.30
C GLY A 401 -17.51 23.56 -7.75
N LYS A 402 -16.86 22.95 -8.75
CA LYS A 402 -17.18 23.02 -10.19
C LYS A 402 -17.57 21.64 -10.75
N ASN A 403 -17.93 20.68 -9.89
CA ASN A 403 -18.27 19.31 -10.23
C ASN A 403 -17.15 18.59 -11.00
N ASN A 404 -15.89 18.81 -10.62
CA ASN A 404 -14.73 18.19 -11.25
C ASN A 404 -13.98 17.28 -10.27
N LEU A 405 -13.58 16.11 -10.75
CA LEU A 405 -12.68 15.15 -10.09
C LEU A 405 -11.37 14.96 -10.87
N ALA A 406 -11.29 15.50 -12.09
CA ALA A 406 -10.15 15.28 -12.97
C ALA A 406 -8.90 16.04 -12.48
N GLY A 407 -7.86 15.27 -12.16
CA GLY A 407 -6.49 15.75 -11.97
C GLY A 407 -5.68 15.77 -13.28
N PRO A 408 -4.45 16.32 -13.25
CA PRO A 408 -3.52 16.23 -14.37
C PRO A 408 -3.06 14.78 -14.64
N ASN A 409 -2.48 14.53 -15.82
CA ASN A 409 -1.77 13.28 -16.05
C ASN A 409 -0.46 13.29 -15.24
N PRO A 410 -0.05 12.16 -14.63
CA PRO A 410 1.22 12.08 -13.92
C PRO A 410 2.41 12.34 -14.84
N ASP A 411 3.47 12.95 -14.32
CA ASP A 411 4.70 13.14 -15.07
C ASP A 411 5.36 11.79 -15.38
N LEU A 412 5.93 11.67 -16.59
CA LEU A 412 6.64 10.46 -16.96
C LEU A 412 7.95 10.35 -16.15
N PRO A 413 8.33 9.15 -15.71
CA PRO A 413 9.62 8.95 -15.07
C PRO A 413 10.74 9.40 -16.02
N PRO A 414 11.87 9.93 -15.49
CA PRO A 414 13.03 10.27 -16.30
C PRO A 414 13.43 9.04 -17.12
N GLN A 415 13.49 9.16 -18.45
CA GLN A 415 14.08 8.09 -19.24
C GLN A 415 15.58 8.08 -18.95
N PRO A 416 16.20 6.91 -18.69
CA PRO A 416 17.65 6.85 -18.63
C PRO A 416 18.21 7.29 -19.98
N ASP A 417 19.04 8.33 -19.97
CA ASP A 417 19.76 8.81 -21.15
C ASP A 417 20.69 7.70 -21.65
N PHE A 418 20.19 6.84 -22.54
CA PHE A 418 21.04 6.04 -23.38
C PHE A 418 21.54 6.95 -24.51
N GLU A 419 22.64 7.66 -24.29
CA GLU A 419 23.46 8.19 -25.40
C GLU A 419 23.98 6.99 -26.21
N PRO A 420 23.52 6.78 -27.46
CA PRO A 420 24.18 5.86 -28.35
C PRO A 420 25.45 6.55 -28.87
N ASP A 421 26.56 5.82 -28.87
CA ASP A 421 27.86 6.17 -29.46
C ASP A 421 28.90 6.89 -28.58
N LYS A 422 29.51 6.12 -27.65
CA LYS A 422 30.96 6.16 -27.48
C LYS A 422 31.56 4.77 -27.66
N ILE A 423 31.84 4.44 -28.92
CA ILE A 423 32.70 3.34 -29.33
C ILE A 423 34.08 3.54 -28.67
N TYR A 424 34.32 2.86 -27.55
CA TYR A 424 35.68 2.71 -27.02
C TYR A 424 36.45 1.78 -27.94
N ASN A 425 37.26 2.38 -28.81
CA ASN A 425 38.29 1.74 -29.61
C ASN A 425 39.33 1.05 -28.71
N LYS A 426 39.06 -0.18 -28.26
CA LYS A 426 40.12 -1.08 -27.78
C LYS A 426 40.66 -1.88 -28.95
N LYS A 427 41.90 -1.55 -29.32
CA LYS A 427 42.73 -2.25 -30.30
C LYS A 427 42.64 -3.77 -30.10
N LYS A 428 42.27 -4.48 -31.16
CA LYS A 428 42.36 -5.93 -31.29
C LYS A 428 43.80 -6.40 -31.04
N SER A 429 44.01 -7.15 -29.96
CA SER A 429 45.13 -8.08 -29.89
C SER A 429 44.60 -9.43 -30.39
N LYS A 430 45.20 -9.93 -31.49
CA LYS A 430 44.90 -11.25 -32.06
C LYS A 430 45.46 -12.31 -31.12
N PHE A 431 44.61 -13.20 -30.61
CA PHE A 431 45.06 -14.54 -30.23
C PHE A 431 44.13 -15.60 -30.81
N ASN A 432 44.75 -16.64 -31.36
CA ASN A 432 44.18 -17.59 -32.31
C ASN A 432 43.15 -18.53 -31.68
N SER A 433 42.03 -18.72 -32.37
CA SER A 433 40.99 -19.70 -32.06
C SER A 433 41.38 -21.05 -32.64
N THR A 434 41.78 -22.02 -31.81
CA THR A 434 41.53 -23.46 -32.00
C THR A 434 41.77 -24.17 -30.67
N ARG A 435 40.80 -25.01 -30.26
CA ARG A 435 40.70 -25.83 -29.02
C ARG A 435 40.00 -25.13 -27.85
N VAL A 436 38.69 -25.34 -27.73
CA VAL A 436 38.05 -26.30 -26.80
C VAL A 436 36.54 -25.98 -26.82
N ILE A 437 35.82 -26.73 -27.64
CA ILE A 437 34.42 -27.08 -27.34
C ILE A 437 34.52 -28.11 -26.20
N VAL A 438 33.60 -28.02 -25.22
CA VAL A 438 33.48 -28.76 -23.95
C VAL A 438 34.05 -28.02 -22.72
N GLY A 439 33.18 -27.43 -21.90
CA GLY A 439 33.58 -26.87 -20.60
C GLY A 439 32.58 -25.96 -19.86
N GLY A 440 31.28 -25.97 -20.18
CA GLY A 440 30.28 -25.07 -19.58
C GLY A 440 29.44 -25.64 -18.43
N VAL A 441 29.93 -26.67 -17.71
CA VAL A 441 29.22 -27.27 -16.56
C VAL A 441 30.11 -27.37 -15.31
N VAL A 442 31.40 -27.03 -15.38
CA VAL A 442 32.35 -27.28 -14.28
C VAL A 442 32.55 -26.05 -13.37
N GLY A 443 32.17 -24.84 -13.79
CA GLY A 443 32.35 -23.62 -12.98
C GLY A 443 31.45 -23.56 -11.74
N GLY A 444 30.17 -23.93 -11.87
CA GLY A 444 29.21 -23.89 -10.75
C GLY A 444 29.37 -25.03 -9.75
N ALA A 445 29.75 -26.22 -10.22
CA ALA A 445 29.96 -27.38 -9.35
C ALA A 445 31.25 -27.27 -8.51
N ALA A 446 32.27 -26.56 -9.01
CA ALA A 446 33.51 -26.33 -8.26
C ALA A 446 33.28 -25.43 -7.04
N ILE A 447 32.45 -24.39 -7.16
CA ILE A 447 32.14 -23.47 -6.05
C ILE A 447 31.28 -24.17 -4.99
N ILE A 448 30.24 -24.90 -5.41
CA ILE A 448 29.40 -25.68 -4.49
C ILE A 448 30.20 -26.79 -3.82
N GLY A 449 31.09 -27.46 -4.57
CA GLY A 449 32.01 -28.47 -4.04
C GLY A 449 33.03 -27.89 -3.04
N LEU A 450 33.54 -26.67 -3.27
CA LEU A 450 34.45 -25.98 -2.36
C LEU A 450 33.74 -25.60 -1.05
N VAL A 451 32.51 -25.09 -1.14
CA VAL A 451 31.67 -24.76 0.02
C VAL A 451 31.34 -26.02 0.82
N PHE A 452 31.00 -27.13 0.16
CA PHE A 452 30.72 -28.41 0.83
C PHE A 452 31.98 -28.99 1.50
N LEU A 453 33.15 -28.88 0.87
CA LEU A 453 34.43 -29.28 1.46
C LEU A 453 34.81 -28.42 2.67
N VAL A 454 34.59 -27.11 2.61
CA VAL A 454 34.82 -26.18 3.74
C VAL A 454 33.89 -26.53 4.90
N VAL A 455 32.61 -26.79 4.65
CA VAL A 455 31.64 -27.23 5.68
C VAL A 455 32.05 -28.57 6.30
N LEU A 456 32.48 -29.55 5.50
CA LEU A 456 32.95 -30.85 6.02
C LEU A 456 34.24 -30.74 6.85
N VAL A 457 35.17 -29.85 6.48
CA VAL A 457 36.40 -29.59 7.25
C VAL A 457 36.07 -28.89 8.57
N LEU A 458 35.12 -27.96 8.59
CA LEU A 458 34.66 -27.29 9.81
C LEU A 458 33.91 -28.25 10.75
N CYS A 459 33.07 -29.14 10.22
CA CYS A 459 32.39 -30.20 10.98
C CYS A 459 33.38 -31.22 11.58
N LYS A 460 34.44 -31.59 10.84
CA LYS A 460 35.50 -32.48 11.35
C LYS A 460 36.38 -31.81 12.41
N ARG A 461 36.63 -30.49 12.31
CA ARG A 461 37.36 -29.71 13.33
C ARG A 461 36.58 -29.58 14.64
N LYS A 462 35.24 -29.45 14.59
CA LYS A 462 34.38 -29.48 15.79
C LYS A 462 34.36 -30.86 16.48
N LYS A 463 34.45 -31.96 15.73
CA LYS A 463 34.55 -33.31 16.34
C LYS A 463 35.91 -33.60 17.00
N LYS A 464 37.01 -32.99 16.54
CA LYS A 464 38.33 -33.14 17.18
C LYS A 464 38.50 -32.29 18.46
N LYS A 465 37.79 -31.16 18.60
CA LYS A 465 37.85 -30.33 19.82
C LYS A 465 37.06 -30.89 21.03
N LYS A 466 36.28 -31.96 20.88
CA LYS A 466 35.66 -32.69 21.99
C LYS A 466 36.56 -33.79 22.62
N LYS A 467 37.78 -34.00 22.11
CA LYS A 467 38.78 -34.93 22.67
C LYS A 467 40.17 -34.30 22.72
N LYS A 468 40.39 -33.39 23.68
CA LYS A 468 41.66 -33.21 24.43
C LYS A 468 41.54 -31.93 25.28
N GLY A 469 41.82 -32.08 26.57
CA GLY A 469 41.74 -31.00 27.56
C GLY A 469 42.87 -29.97 27.45
N LYS A 470 42.70 -28.93 28.28
CA LYS A 470 43.62 -27.89 28.77
C LYS A 470 45.03 -27.87 28.17
N ASP A 471 45.39 -26.75 27.54
CA ASP A 471 46.40 -25.80 28.04
C ASP A 471 46.45 -24.55 27.15
N ALA A 472 46.80 -23.42 27.76
CA ALA A 472 46.85 -22.08 27.17
C ALA A 472 48.16 -21.83 26.41
N VAL A 473 48.07 -21.26 25.19
CA VAL A 473 49.08 -20.35 24.58
C VAL A 473 48.35 -19.46 23.57
N THR A 474 48.62 -18.16 23.65
CA THR A 474 48.19 -17.05 22.79
C THR A 474 48.75 -17.15 21.36
N SER A 475 47.93 -16.80 20.35
CA SER A 475 48.45 -16.28 19.07
C SER A 475 47.52 -15.21 18.51
N ASP A 476 48.14 -14.10 18.16
CA ASP A 476 47.62 -12.84 17.66
C ASP A 476 47.13 -12.92 16.20
N GLY A 477 46.17 -12.05 15.82
CA GLY A 477 45.72 -11.80 14.44
C GLY A 477 44.18 -11.80 14.22
N PRO A 478 43.59 -10.75 13.61
CA PRO A 478 42.15 -10.65 13.38
C PRO A 478 41.77 -11.52 12.18
N SER A 479 41.39 -12.76 12.45
CA SER A 479 40.69 -13.58 11.46
C SER A 479 39.20 -13.27 11.57
N GLY A 480 38.62 -12.74 10.49
CA GLY A 480 37.22 -12.33 10.38
C GLY A 480 36.28 -13.38 10.99
N LYS A 481 35.65 -13.01 12.11
CA LYS A 481 34.70 -13.86 12.81
C LYS A 481 33.32 -13.54 12.27
N ILE A 482 32.64 -14.55 11.73
CA ILE A 482 31.22 -14.43 11.36
C ILE A 482 30.41 -14.27 12.65
N ALA A 483 29.60 -13.22 12.72
CA ALA A 483 28.70 -12.92 13.80
C ALA A 483 27.71 -14.08 14.01
N PRO A 484 27.50 -14.55 15.25
CA PRO A 484 26.61 -15.68 15.51
C PRO A 484 25.19 -15.48 14.98
N GLN A 485 24.68 -14.24 14.98
CA GLN A 485 23.34 -13.90 14.49
C GLN A 485 23.26 -13.93 12.96
N CYS A 486 24.28 -13.42 12.26
CA CYS A 486 24.44 -13.56 10.81
C CYS A 486 24.42 -15.04 10.41
N PHE A 487 25.25 -15.87 11.06
CA PHE A 487 25.34 -17.29 10.76
C PHE A 487 24.02 -18.03 11.01
N LYS A 488 23.31 -17.69 12.10
CA LYS A 488 22.01 -18.27 12.42
C LYS A 488 20.98 -17.95 11.33
N LYS A 489 20.87 -16.68 10.93
CA LYS A 489 19.93 -16.25 9.89
C LYS A 489 20.24 -16.88 8.53
N PHE A 490 21.52 -16.97 8.17
CA PHE A 490 21.97 -17.66 6.96
C PHE A 490 21.59 -19.15 6.98
N ALA A 491 21.82 -19.84 8.10
CA ALA A 491 21.51 -21.26 8.25
C ALA A 491 20.01 -21.55 8.18
N GLU A 492 19.17 -20.73 8.83
CA GLU A 492 17.71 -20.85 8.77
C GLU A 492 17.19 -20.66 7.34
N THR A 493 17.76 -19.71 6.59
CA THR A 493 17.42 -19.46 5.19
C THR A 493 17.81 -20.66 4.32
N ALA A 494 19.02 -21.19 4.52
CA ALA A 494 19.49 -22.37 3.80
C ALA A 494 18.65 -23.62 4.09
N GLU A 495 18.20 -23.81 5.34
CA GLU A 495 17.32 -24.90 5.74
C GLU A 495 15.95 -24.81 5.05
N LYS A 496 15.35 -23.62 5.01
CA LYS A 496 14.06 -23.41 4.31
C LYS A 496 14.18 -23.61 2.80
N CYS A 497 15.29 -23.19 2.19
CA CYS A 497 15.55 -23.41 0.75
C CYS A 497 15.60 -24.89 0.36
N VAL A 498 15.99 -25.78 1.28
CA VAL A 498 16.07 -27.23 1.05
C VAL A 498 14.89 -28.00 1.65
N SER A 499 13.81 -27.34 2.09
CA SER A 499 12.63 -28.03 2.61
C SER A 499 12.04 -28.99 1.56
N ASP A 500 11.58 -30.16 2.01
CA ASP A 500 10.95 -31.18 1.16
C ASP A 500 9.61 -30.70 0.59
N HIS A 501 8.94 -29.76 1.28
CA HIS A 501 7.65 -29.19 0.85
C HIS A 501 7.87 -27.88 0.10
N GLY A 502 7.44 -27.83 -1.17
CA GLY A 502 7.61 -26.64 -2.02
C GLY A 502 6.95 -25.37 -1.48
N ILE A 503 5.91 -25.50 -0.65
CA ILE A 503 5.21 -24.39 0.02
C ILE A 503 5.99 -23.77 1.18
N GLU A 504 6.98 -24.49 1.74
CA GLU A 504 7.84 -24.00 2.82
C GLU A 504 9.14 -23.38 2.29
N ARG A 505 9.40 -23.53 0.99
CA ARG A 505 10.56 -22.92 0.35
C ARG A 505 10.29 -21.43 0.13
N PRO A 506 11.20 -20.55 0.58
CA PRO A 506 11.05 -19.10 0.41
C PRO A 506 11.13 -18.73 -1.07
N ALA A 507 10.47 -17.64 -1.46
CA ALA A 507 10.63 -17.09 -2.80
C ALA A 507 12.06 -16.55 -2.97
N THR A 508 12.55 -16.45 -4.21
CA THR A 508 13.90 -15.93 -4.49
C THR A 508 14.12 -14.52 -3.91
N GLY A 509 13.06 -13.69 -3.88
CA GLY A 509 13.08 -12.38 -3.22
C GLY A 509 13.32 -12.48 -1.71
N ASP A 510 12.61 -13.39 -1.03
CA ASP A 510 12.81 -13.65 0.41
C ASP A 510 14.21 -14.19 0.69
N VAL A 511 14.77 -15.04 -0.19
CA VAL A 511 16.14 -15.54 -0.05
C VAL A 511 17.15 -14.39 -0.16
N LEU A 512 16.99 -13.52 -1.15
CA LEU A 512 17.86 -12.36 -1.34
C LEU A 512 17.79 -11.42 -0.13
N TRP A 513 16.58 -11.11 0.33
CA TRP A 513 16.37 -10.26 1.50
C TRP A 513 16.94 -10.88 2.79
N ASN A 514 16.74 -12.17 3.01
CA ASN A 514 17.28 -12.85 4.20
C ASN A 514 18.83 -12.89 4.20
N LEU A 515 19.45 -12.96 3.02
CA LEU A 515 20.91 -12.89 2.87
C LEU A 515 21.43 -11.46 3.10
N GLU A 516 20.70 -10.45 2.63
CA GLU A 516 21.01 -9.03 2.87
C GLU A 516 20.88 -8.68 4.35
N PHE A 517 19.82 -9.15 5.02
CA PHE A 517 19.66 -9.02 6.46
C PHE A 517 20.76 -9.76 7.23
N ALA A 518 21.17 -10.95 6.79
CA ALA A 518 22.31 -11.65 7.39
C ALA A 518 23.64 -10.87 7.21
N LEU A 519 23.82 -10.20 6.07
CA LEU A 519 24.98 -9.34 5.82
C LEU A 519 24.98 -8.11 6.72
N GLN A 520 23.83 -7.45 6.90
CA GLN A 520 23.70 -6.31 7.82
C GLN A 520 24.05 -6.72 9.26
N LEU A 521 23.60 -7.89 9.73
CA LEU A 521 23.96 -8.43 11.05
C LEU A 521 25.47 -8.69 11.20
N GLN A 522 26.19 -8.93 10.10
CA GLN A 522 27.65 -9.06 10.12
C GLN A 522 28.30 -7.67 10.23
N VAL A 523 27.88 -6.72 9.39
CA VAL A 523 28.41 -5.35 9.36
C VAL A 523 28.22 -4.66 10.70
N SER A 524 27.02 -4.73 11.30
CA SER A 524 26.77 -4.14 12.62
C SER A 524 27.59 -4.77 13.74
N ALA A 525 27.95 -6.06 13.64
CA ALA A 525 28.80 -6.72 14.62
C ALA A 525 30.29 -6.38 14.46
N GLU A 526 30.71 -6.01 13.24
CA GLU A 526 32.05 -5.52 12.94
C GLU A 526 32.22 -4.07 13.43
N GLU A 527 31.22 -3.22 13.19
CA GLU A 527 31.17 -1.83 13.71
C GLU A 527 31.15 -1.78 15.25
N ALA A 528 30.38 -2.67 15.89
CA ALA A 528 30.39 -2.81 17.35
C ALA A 528 31.72 -3.36 17.90
N GLY A 529 32.51 -4.05 17.07
CA GLY A 529 33.83 -4.56 17.41
C GLY A 529 34.92 -3.49 17.35
N GLU A 530 34.81 -2.52 16.43
CA GLU A 530 35.75 -1.40 16.31
C GLU A 530 35.61 -0.39 17.46
N LEU A 531 34.39 -0.17 17.97
CA LEU A 531 34.13 0.73 19.11
C LEU A 531 34.73 0.26 20.45
N MET A 532 35.19 -1.00 20.57
CA MET A 532 35.84 -1.51 21.77
C MET A 532 37.38 -1.41 21.75
N VAL A 533 38.00 -0.99 20.64
CA VAL A 533 39.47 -0.95 20.52
C VAL A 533 40.07 0.41 20.90
N ASP A 534 39.27 1.49 20.92
CA ASP A 534 39.79 2.86 21.07
C ASP A 534 39.72 3.42 22.51
N GLY A 535 39.50 2.56 23.51
CA GLY A 535 39.22 2.95 24.90
C GLY A 535 40.23 2.49 25.95
N ILE A 536 41.55 2.44 25.67
CA ILE A 536 42.57 2.21 26.70
C ILE A 536 43.82 3.07 26.46
N SER A 537 43.97 4.13 27.25
CA SER A 537 45.29 4.62 27.68
C SER A 537 45.18 5.29 29.07
N ASP A 538 46.06 4.84 29.96
CA ASP A 538 46.20 5.14 31.39
C ASP A 538 46.33 6.63 31.75
N VAL A 539 45.92 7.01 32.98
CA VAL A 539 46.80 7.53 34.06
C VAL A 539 46.12 7.37 35.45
N ASP A 540 46.74 6.51 36.25
CA ASP A 540 47.06 6.51 37.71
C ASP A 540 46.40 7.52 38.70
N GLY A 541 46.16 7.06 39.94
CA GLY A 541 46.12 7.99 41.10
C GLY A 541 45.20 7.77 42.32
N GLY A 542 44.95 6.55 42.82
CA GLY A 542 44.73 6.27 44.26
C GLY A 542 43.48 6.80 45.03
N PRO A 543 43.17 6.26 46.23
CA PRO A 543 41.79 6.09 46.72
C PRO A 543 41.41 6.98 47.93
N VAL A 544 40.11 7.04 48.31
CA VAL A 544 39.56 6.85 49.69
C VAL A 544 38.10 7.35 49.82
N MET A 545 37.24 6.40 50.24
CA MET A 545 36.08 6.41 51.17
C MET A 545 34.99 7.51 51.19
N MET A 546 33.76 7.03 50.96
CA MET A 546 32.61 6.92 51.89
C MET A 546 32.04 8.15 52.62
N ASP A 547 30.71 8.26 52.46
CA ASP A 547 29.69 8.70 53.41
C ASP A 547 29.27 10.18 53.42
N GLY A 548 27.98 10.41 53.72
CA GLY A 548 27.44 11.74 53.97
C GLY A 548 26.03 12.00 53.43
N LYS A 549 25.05 11.29 53.99
CA LYS A 549 23.62 11.46 53.77
C LYS A 549 23.05 12.58 54.68
N LYS A 550 21.94 13.22 54.23
CA LYS A 550 20.90 13.95 55.01
C LYS A 550 21.23 15.39 55.48
N ASP A 551 20.32 16.36 55.59
CA ASP A 551 18.85 16.42 55.66
C ASP A 551 18.37 17.92 55.59
N VAL A 552 17.17 18.18 55.03
CA VAL A 552 16.01 18.96 55.61
C VAL A 552 16.07 20.52 55.68
N ASP A 553 15.27 21.23 54.86
CA ASP A 553 13.94 21.90 55.12
C ASP A 553 14.12 23.39 55.58
N ASP A 554 13.36 24.44 55.23
CA ASP A 554 12.10 24.74 54.51
C ASP A 554 12.09 26.30 54.28
N PRO A 555 10.97 27.07 54.15
CA PRO A 555 10.61 27.84 52.95
C PRO A 555 10.46 29.37 53.17
N SER A 556 10.11 30.13 52.11
CA SER A 556 9.05 31.17 52.12
C SER A 556 9.18 32.15 50.93
N MET A 557 8.01 32.45 50.34
CA MET A 557 7.65 33.46 49.32
C MET A 557 8.22 34.88 49.61
N ASP A 558 8.45 35.77 48.64
CA ASP A 558 7.44 36.35 47.74
C ASP A 558 8.00 37.18 46.54
N SER A 559 7.23 37.16 45.43
CA SER A 559 6.90 38.22 44.47
C SER A 559 7.93 38.99 43.56
N ARG A 560 7.69 38.80 42.24
CA ARG A 560 7.65 39.74 41.10
C ARG A 560 8.92 40.31 40.41
N THR A 561 9.06 39.82 39.16
CA THR A 561 9.23 40.54 37.88
C THR A 561 10.57 41.19 37.52
N THR A 562 11.33 40.53 36.62
CA THR A 562 11.82 41.15 35.38
C THR A 562 12.16 40.11 34.31
N THR A 563 11.49 40.19 33.18
CA THR A 563 11.79 39.49 31.94
C THR A 563 13.05 40.09 31.30
N VAL A 564 14.06 39.27 31.01
CA VAL A 564 15.12 39.62 30.05
C VAL A 564 15.20 38.53 29.00
N THR A 565 14.75 38.89 27.81
CA THR A 565 14.90 38.19 26.53
C THR A 565 16.39 37.99 26.22
N SER A 566 16.78 36.79 25.78
CA SER A 566 18.05 36.56 25.10
C SER A 566 17.77 35.81 23.80
N THR A 567 17.53 36.61 22.76
CA THR A 567 17.59 36.20 21.36
C THR A 567 19.07 36.10 20.99
N SER A 568 19.50 35.00 20.39
CA SER A 568 20.82 34.91 19.74
C SER A 568 20.64 34.38 18.33
N THR A 569 20.57 35.33 17.40
CA THR A 569 20.81 35.16 15.97
C THR A 569 22.29 34.93 15.71
N MET A 570 22.64 33.90 14.95
CA MET A 570 23.90 33.83 14.21
C MET A 570 23.60 33.39 12.78
N SER A 571 23.77 34.33 11.86
CA SER A 571 23.88 34.10 10.42
C SER A 571 25.35 34.32 10.05
N MET A 572 25.94 33.41 9.26
CA MET A 572 26.91 33.73 8.22
C MET A 572 27.01 32.56 7.23
N GLY A 573 26.93 32.89 5.94
CA GLY A 573 26.81 31.93 4.85
C GLY A 573 28.12 31.43 4.25
N GLY A 574 27.94 30.45 3.35
CA GLY A 574 28.67 30.31 2.08
C GLY A 574 30.01 29.59 2.10
N ARG A 575 30.00 28.28 1.82
CA ARG A 575 30.81 27.68 0.74
C ARG A 575 30.38 26.25 0.41
N SER A 576 30.01 26.08 -0.85
CA SER A 576 29.75 24.83 -1.57
C SER A 576 31.00 23.94 -1.63
N ILE A 577 30.84 22.66 -1.30
CA ILE A 577 31.66 21.58 -1.83
C ILE A 577 30.69 20.48 -2.26
N ILE A 578 30.74 20.20 -3.56
CA ILE A 578 30.07 19.10 -4.24
C ILE A 578 30.78 17.80 -3.82
N SER A 579 30.02 16.80 -3.38
CA SER A 579 30.43 15.41 -3.48
C SER A 579 29.26 14.62 -4.05
N GLU A 580 29.49 14.14 -5.28
CA GLU A 580 28.68 13.21 -6.04
C GLU A 580 28.64 11.82 -5.36
N ASP A 581 27.71 10.99 -5.85
CA ASP A 581 27.54 9.55 -5.67
C ASP A 581 26.65 9.06 -4.50
N SER A 582 25.36 8.93 -4.80
CA SER A 582 24.64 7.65 -4.66
C SER A 582 23.31 7.72 -5.43
N GLU A 583 23.32 7.27 -6.67
CA GLU A 583 22.13 7.16 -7.51
C GLU A 583 21.24 5.98 -7.08
N GLY A 584 19.98 6.30 -6.79
CA GLY A 584 18.79 5.71 -7.39
C GLY A 584 18.70 4.18 -7.49
N LEU A 585 17.94 3.59 -6.56
CA LEU A 585 17.18 2.37 -6.83
C LEU A 585 15.71 2.63 -6.45
N THR A 586 14.88 2.88 -7.46
CA THR A 586 13.43 2.96 -7.32
C THR A 586 12.85 1.55 -7.26
N PRO A 587 11.88 1.25 -6.37
CA PRO A 587 11.32 -0.10 -6.21
C PRO A 587 10.49 -0.63 -7.38
N SER A 588 10.27 0.15 -8.45
CA SER A 588 9.37 -0.22 -9.55
C SER A 588 9.94 -1.27 -10.51
N ALA A 589 11.24 -1.56 -10.46
CA ALA A 589 11.90 -2.47 -11.38
C ALA A 589 11.59 -3.97 -11.17
N VAL A 590 10.81 -4.34 -10.15
CA VAL A 590 10.57 -5.76 -9.78
C VAL A 590 9.34 -6.37 -10.47
N PHE A 591 8.50 -5.59 -11.15
CA PHE A 591 7.12 -6.05 -11.46
C PHE A 591 6.89 -6.78 -12.80
N SER A 592 7.89 -7.02 -13.65
CA SER A 592 7.68 -7.79 -14.91
C SER A 592 7.90 -9.31 -14.79
N GLN A 593 8.20 -9.88 -13.61
CA GLN A 593 8.57 -11.30 -13.50
C GLN A 593 7.71 -12.18 -12.57
N ILE A 594 6.68 -11.68 -11.90
CA ILE A 594 6.01 -12.45 -10.80
C ILE A 594 4.52 -12.75 -11.09
N MET A 595 4.16 -13.10 -12.33
CA MET A 595 2.85 -13.70 -12.60
C MET A 595 2.94 -14.86 -13.60
N ASN A 596 3.53 -15.98 -13.17
CA ASN A 596 3.32 -17.27 -13.85
C ASN A 596 3.29 -18.45 -12.86
N PRO A 597 2.12 -19.07 -12.61
CA PRO A 597 2.03 -20.31 -11.86
C PRO A 597 2.17 -21.48 -12.83
N LYS A 598 3.40 -21.82 -13.22
CA LYS A 598 3.71 -23.16 -13.73
C LYS A 598 4.99 -23.66 -13.07
N GLY A 599 4.80 -24.50 -12.07
CA GLY A 599 5.87 -25.22 -11.41
C GLY A 599 6.65 -26.12 -12.38
N ARG A 600 7.91 -26.32 -12.03
CA ARG A 600 8.60 -27.59 -12.20
C ARG A 600 9.30 -27.93 -10.90
#